data_AF-A0A833LHJ4-F1
#
_entry.id   AF-A0A833LHJ4-F1
#
_cell.length_a   1.000
_cell.length_b   1.000
_cell.length_c   1.000
_cell.angle_alpha   90.00
_cell.angle_beta   90.00
_cell.angle_gamma   90.00
#
_symmetry.space_group_name_H-M   'P 1'
#
loop_
_entity.id
_entity.type
_entity.pdbx_description
1 polymer ?
#
loop_
_entity_poly.entity_id
_entity_poly.type
_entity_poly.pdbx_seq_one_letter_code
_entity_poly.pdbx_strand_id
1 'polypeptide(L)'
;MSRGTPMTAIAVTIAGSDSGGGAGIQADLKTFSALGVYGASVITALTAQNTHGVFAIHDVPAGFVTAQIDAVFSDLDVGAVKIGMLSRPATIEVVAAGLGRWTQTDVVLDPVMVAGSGDRLLAPDAIHVLKQVLIPRALLIMPNLPEAAALLEKLKSAGNTRNIYFKYIAEVYALLGDEAATRSVFAV
;
A
#
# COMPACT_ATOMS: atom_id res chain seq x y z
N MET A 1 5.79 -22.01 34.17
CA MET A 1 5.92 -21.44 32.81
C MET A 1 4.89 -20.33 32.68
N SER A 2 5.30 -19.07 32.85
CA SER A 2 4.41 -17.93 32.64
C SER A 2 4.07 -17.87 31.15
N ARG A 3 2.80 -18.11 30.79
CA ARG A 3 2.32 -17.72 29.47
C ARG A 3 2.28 -16.20 29.51
N GLY A 4 3.33 -15.56 28.99
CA GLY A 4 3.36 -14.11 28.80
C GLY A 4 2.08 -13.71 28.08
N THR A 5 1.44 -12.65 28.58
CA THR A 5 0.28 -12.03 27.94
C THR A 5 0.56 -11.91 26.43
N PRO A 6 -0.33 -12.38 25.54
CA PRO A 6 -0.08 -12.24 24.11
C PRO A 6 0.06 -10.75 23.80
N MET A 7 1.25 -10.36 23.34
CA MET A 7 1.51 -9.01 22.87
C MET A 7 0.57 -8.73 21.70
N THR A 8 -0.24 -7.68 21.79
CA THR A 8 -1.10 -7.26 20.70
C THR A 8 -0.23 -6.90 19.50
N ALA A 9 -0.49 -7.53 18.35
CA ALA A 9 0.26 -7.21 17.12
C ALA A 9 0.03 -5.75 16.72
N ILE A 10 1.07 -5.12 16.16
CA ILE A 10 1.03 -3.73 15.71
C ILE A 10 1.23 -3.70 14.19
N ALA A 11 0.34 -3.01 13.48
CA ALA A 11 0.46 -2.76 12.05
C ALA A 11 0.35 -1.27 11.74
N VAL A 12 1.10 -0.82 10.74
CA VAL A 12 1.07 0.56 10.25
C VAL A 12 0.45 0.61 8.87
N THR A 13 -0.51 1.51 8.66
CA THR A 13 -0.92 1.90 7.30
C THR A 13 -0.13 3.13 6.85
N ILE A 14 0.33 3.13 5.59
CA ILE A 14 0.92 4.29 4.91
C ILE A 14 0.02 4.60 3.71
N ALA A 15 -0.91 5.55 3.87
CA ALA A 15 -1.94 5.82 2.87
C ALA A 15 -2.54 7.24 2.97
N GLY A 16 -3.37 7.58 2.00
CA GLY A 16 -4.19 8.79 2.03
C GLY A 16 -5.36 8.69 3.03
N SER A 17 -5.81 9.83 3.54
CA SER A 17 -6.98 9.96 4.41
C SER A 17 -8.24 10.18 3.58
N ASP A 18 -9.25 9.34 3.81
CA ASP A 18 -10.60 9.45 3.27
C ASP A 18 -11.53 10.20 4.24
N SER A 19 -12.04 11.36 3.81
CA SER A 19 -13.00 12.15 4.57
C SER A 19 -14.33 11.43 4.84
N GLY A 20 -14.76 10.51 3.96
CA GLY A 20 -15.95 9.67 4.15
C GLY A 20 -15.70 8.44 5.03
N GLY A 21 -14.44 8.08 5.26
CA GLY A 21 -14.02 6.98 6.12
C GLY A 21 -14.33 5.57 5.61
N GLY A 22 -14.62 5.41 4.31
CA GLY A 22 -14.87 4.12 3.66
C GLY A 22 -13.62 3.51 3.01
N ALA A 23 -12.58 4.30 2.79
CA ALA A 23 -11.30 3.92 2.19
C ALA A 23 -10.12 4.52 2.99
N GLY A 24 -8.91 4.46 2.42
CA GLY A 24 -7.71 5.08 2.98
C GLY A 24 -7.33 4.53 4.37
N ILE A 25 -6.62 5.35 5.15
CA ILE A 25 -6.20 4.97 6.51
C ILE A 25 -7.41 4.61 7.40
N GLN A 26 -8.59 5.19 7.16
CA GLN A 26 -9.79 4.92 7.94
C GLN A 26 -10.25 3.47 7.76
N ALA A 27 -10.28 2.98 6.53
CA ALA A 27 -10.62 1.58 6.24
C ALA A 27 -9.54 0.63 6.78
N ASP A 28 -8.26 0.99 6.62
CA ASP A 28 -7.14 0.20 7.11
C ASP A 28 -7.18 0.06 8.64
N LEU A 29 -7.31 1.17 9.37
CA LEU A 29 -7.37 1.17 10.85
C LEU A 29 -8.61 0.45 11.40
N LYS A 30 -9.76 0.58 10.74
CA LYS A 30 -10.98 -0.20 11.07
C LYS A 30 -10.73 -1.69 10.88
N THR A 31 -10.05 -2.07 9.80
CA THR A 31 -9.69 -3.46 9.50
C THR A 31 -8.75 -4.02 10.56
N PHE A 32 -7.68 -3.29 10.89
CA PHE A 32 -6.75 -3.70 11.95
C PHE A 32 -7.46 -3.89 13.28
N SER A 33 -8.31 -2.94 13.67
CA SER A 33 -9.07 -3.01 14.91
C SER A 33 -10.02 -4.22 14.94
N ALA A 34 -10.73 -4.48 13.84
CA ALA A 34 -11.63 -5.62 13.73
C ALA A 34 -10.91 -6.98 13.81
N LEU A 35 -9.62 -7.01 13.48
CA LEU A 35 -8.75 -8.20 13.56
C LEU A 35 -7.95 -8.27 14.87
N GLY A 36 -8.19 -7.37 15.83
CA GLY A 36 -7.48 -7.36 17.11
C GLY A 36 -6.02 -6.88 17.01
N VAL A 37 -5.69 -6.13 15.96
CA VAL A 37 -4.37 -5.53 15.70
C VAL A 37 -4.41 -4.06 16.11
N TYR A 38 -3.39 -3.60 16.82
CA TYR A 38 -3.21 -2.17 17.08
C TYR A 38 -2.77 -1.47 15.78
N GLY A 39 -3.59 -0.55 15.31
CA GLY A 39 -3.33 0.19 14.08
C GLY A 39 -2.69 1.55 14.34
N ALA A 40 -1.53 1.79 13.72
CA ALA A 40 -0.93 3.12 13.59
C ALA A 40 -0.98 3.57 12.11
N SER A 41 -0.75 4.86 11.85
CA SER A 41 -0.85 5.42 10.49
C SER A 41 0.20 6.47 10.17
N VAL A 42 0.63 6.47 8.92
CA VAL A 42 1.38 7.54 8.26
C VAL A 42 0.51 8.08 7.13
N ILE A 43 0.21 9.37 7.15
CA ILE A 43 -0.69 10.01 6.18
C ILE A 43 0.13 10.57 5.03
N THR A 44 -0.22 10.18 3.80
CA THR A 44 0.46 10.61 2.57
C THR A 44 -0.26 11.74 1.84
N ALA A 45 -1.58 11.81 1.99
CA ALA A 45 -2.41 12.86 1.44
C ALA A 45 -3.71 12.98 2.24
N LEU A 46 -4.30 14.16 2.27
CA LEU A 46 -5.67 14.37 2.68
C LEU A 46 -6.55 14.48 1.44
N THR A 47 -7.70 13.81 1.44
CA THR A 47 -8.67 13.93 0.36
C THR A 47 -9.95 14.54 0.87
N ALA A 48 -10.44 15.59 0.19
CA ALA A 48 -11.84 15.98 0.31
C ALA A 48 -12.63 15.04 -0.60
N GLN A 49 -12.99 13.87 -0.09
CA GLN A 49 -13.73 12.85 -0.84
C GLN A 49 -14.96 12.36 -0.08
N ASN A 50 -15.91 11.81 -0.83
CA ASN A 50 -17.04 11.06 -0.29
C ASN A 50 -17.43 9.95 -1.29
N THR A 51 -18.57 9.30 -1.07
CA THR A 51 -19.05 8.20 -1.92
C THR A 51 -19.36 8.60 -3.37
N HIS A 52 -19.42 9.90 -3.68
CA HIS A 52 -19.69 10.42 -5.02
C HIS A 52 -18.44 10.83 -5.81
N GLY A 53 -17.29 11.01 -5.15
CA GLY A 53 -16.09 11.49 -5.84
C GLY A 53 -15.02 12.07 -4.93
N VAL A 54 -13.87 12.36 -5.55
CA VAL A 54 -12.77 13.13 -4.96
C VAL A 54 -12.79 14.55 -5.48
N PHE A 55 -12.95 15.52 -4.59
CA PHE A 55 -13.09 16.94 -4.96
C PHE A 55 -11.79 17.74 -4.78
N ALA A 56 -10.92 17.31 -3.87
CA ALA A 56 -9.60 17.89 -3.69
C ALA A 56 -8.63 16.89 -3.08
N ILE A 57 -7.34 17.05 -3.41
CA ILE A 57 -6.23 16.29 -2.83
C ILE A 57 -5.23 17.31 -2.29
N HIS A 58 -4.86 17.15 -1.02
CA HIS A 58 -3.78 17.88 -0.38
C HIS A 58 -2.66 16.91 -0.04
N ASP A 59 -1.59 16.93 -0.84
CA ASP A 59 -0.42 16.08 -0.63
C ASP A 59 0.33 16.49 0.64
N VAL A 60 0.65 15.51 1.48
CA VAL A 60 1.53 15.74 2.63
C VAL A 60 2.97 15.89 2.11
N PRO A 61 3.74 16.92 2.54
CA PRO A 61 5.12 17.06 2.12
C PRO A 61 5.96 15.81 2.44
N ALA A 62 6.78 15.35 1.50
CA ALA A 62 7.56 14.11 1.65
C ALA A 62 8.48 14.10 2.89
N GLY A 63 9.04 15.25 3.26
CA GLY A 63 9.80 15.40 4.51
C GLY A 63 8.96 15.16 5.76
N PHE A 64 7.69 15.55 5.74
CA PHE A 64 6.76 15.27 6.84
C PHE A 64 6.28 13.82 6.86
N VAL A 65 6.15 13.16 5.69
CA VAL A 65 5.95 11.71 5.62
C VAL A 65 7.12 10.96 6.24
N THR A 66 8.36 11.40 5.98
CA THR A 66 9.56 10.85 6.64
C THR A 66 9.49 11.00 8.16
N ALA A 67 9.16 12.19 8.65
CA ALA A 67 9.02 12.45 10.08
C ALA A 67 7.95 11.58 10.75
N GLN A 68 6.80 11.36 10.09
CA GLN A 68 5.75 10.46 10.57
C GLN A 68 6.24 9.00 10.65
N ILE A 69 6.94 8.51 9.62
CA ILE A 69 7.52 7.15 9.62
C ILE A 69 8.49 7.02 10.80
N ASP A 70 9.45 7.93 10.92
CA ASP A 70 10.48 7.83 11.94
C ASP A 70 9.88 7.94 13.35
N ALA A 71 8.88 8.80 13.56
CA ALA A 71 8.17 8.90 14.84
C ALA A 71 7.49 7.57 15.23
N VAL A 72 6.73 6.96 14.32
CA VAL A 72 6.00 5.72 14.58
C VAL A 72 6.96 4.54 14.82
N PHE A 73 7.96 4.37 13.96
CA PHE A 73 8.86 3.22 14.02
C PHE A 73 9.90 3.34 15.15
N SER A 74 10.18 4.54 15.64
CA SER A 74 11.06 4.73 16.81
C SER A 74 10.41 4.37 18.15
N ASP A 75 9.08 4.28 18.20
CA ASP A 75 8.30 4.04 19.42
C ASP A 75 7.63 2.65 19.42
N LEU A 76 7.09 2.22 18.28
CA LEU A 76 6.28 1.01 18.19
C LEU A 76 7.06 -0.17 17.60
N ASP A 77 6.82 -1.37 18.15
CA ASP A 77 7.29 -2.65 17.61
C ASP A 77 6.41 -3.07 16.41
N VAL A 78 6.59 -2.39 15.28
CA VAL A 78 5.77 -2.56 14.07
C VAL A 78 6.05 -3.91 13.41
N GLY A 79 5.08 -4.82 13.45
CA GLY A 79 5.18 -6.14 12.86
C GLY A 79 4.76 -6.22 11.39
N ALA A 80 3.97 -5.26 10.88
CA ALA A 80 3.55 -5.25 9.48
C ALA A 80 3.25 -3.84 8.98
N VAL A 81 3.41 -3.62 7.67
CA VAL A 81 3.04 -2.38 7.00
C VAL A 81 2.10 -2.66 5.84
N LYS A 82 0.99 -1.94 5.79
CA LYS A 82 0.16 -1.84 4.60
C LYS A 82 0.41 -0.52 3.92
N ILE A 83 0.64 -0.53 2.62
CA ILE A 83 0.80 0.68 1.81
C ILE A 83 -0.37 0.82 0.86
N GLY A 84 -1.02 1.98 0.86
CA GLY A 84 -2.11 2.33 -0.05
C GLY A 84 -1.74 3.48 -0.98
N MET A 85 -2.65 4.44 -1.13
CA MET A 85 -2.44 5.63 -1.96
C MET A 85 -1.19 6.44 -1.51
N LEU A 86 -0.25 6.66 -2.42
CA LEU A 86 0.97 7.46 -2.20
C LEU A 86 0.97 8.82 -2.92
N SER A 87 0.09 9.01 -3.90
CA SER A 87 -0.09 10.23 -4.71
C SER A 87 1.09 10.63 -5.60
N ARG A 88 2.29 10.82 -5.04
CA ARG A 88 3.45 11.47 -5.68
C ARG A 88 4.70 10.59 -5.70
N PRO A 89 5.56 10.71 -6.74
CA PRO A 89 6.86 10.03 -6.79
C PRO A 89 7.73 10.27 -5.54
N ALA A 90 7.83 11.52 -5.09
CA ALA A 90 8.63 11.87 -3.91
C ALA A 90 8.13 11.14 -2.63
N THR A 91 6.83 10.92 -2.50
CA THR A 91 6.26 10.14 -1.40
C THR A 91 6.67 8.66 -1.50
N ILE A 92 6.66 8.09 -2.70
CA ILE A 92 7.09 6.71 -2.94
C ILE A 92 8.55 6.52 -2.52
N GLU A 93 9.42 7.46 -2.91
CA GLU A 93 10.85 7.41 -2.58
C GLU A 93 11.09 7.46 -1.07
N VAL A 94 10.46 8.39 -0.35
CA VAL A 94 10.65 8.49 1.11
C VAL A 94 10.06 7.31 1.88
N VAL A 95 8.96 6.73 1.39
CA VAL A 95 8.38 5.50 1.95
C VAL A 95 9.35 4.33 1.74
N ALA A 96 9.85 4.12 0.52
CA ALA A 96 10.82 3.07 0.23
C ALA A 96 12.11 3.22 1.04
N ALA A 97 12.60 4.47 1.19
CA ALA A 97 13.74 4.77 2.04
C ALA A 97 13.46 4.47 3.51
N GLY A 98 12.27 4.84 4.02
CA GLY A 98 11.83 4.55 5.39
C GLY A 98 11.79 3.06 5.70
N LEU A 99 11.18 2.26 4.83
CA LEU A 99 11.15 0.80 4.97
C LEU A 99 12.57 0.20 5.04
N GLY A 100 13.48 0.71 4.20
CA GLY A 100 14.89 0.30 4.22
C GLY A 100 15.60 0.70 5.51
N ARG A 101 15.43 1.95 5.97
CA ARG A 101 16.05 2.44 7.22
C ARG A 101 15.62 1.66 8.44
N TRP A 102 14.34 1.29 8.51
CA TRP A 102 13.74 0.55 9.63
C TRP A 102 13.71 -0.98 9.40
N THR A 103 14.39 -1.47 8.35
CA THR A 103 14.53 -2.90 8.03
C THR A 103 13.20 -3.68 7.98
N GLN A 104 12.12 -3.01 7.58
CA GLN A 104 10.79 -3.61 7.55
C GLN A 104 10.60 -4.46 6.30
N THR A 105 10.21 -5.73 6.47
CA THR A 105 10.05 -6.71 5.40
C THR A 105 8.62 -7.20 5.21
N ASP A 106 7.76 -7.06 6.21
CA ASP A 106 6.37 -7.54 6.17
C ASP A 106 5.46 -6.45 5.59
N VAL A 107 5.65 -6.21 4.29
CA VAL A 107 5.03 -5.11 3.55
C VAL A 107 3.96 -5.62 2.59
N VAL A 108 2.71 -5.23 2.79
CA VAL A 108 1.60 -5.43 1.85
C VAL A 108 1.41 -4.16 1.03
N LEU A 109 1.63 -4.24 -0.29
CA LEU A 109 1.48 -3.14 -1.21
C LEU A 109 0.15 -3.25 -1.98
N ASP A 110 -0.74 -2.32 -1.73
CA ASP A 110 -1.94 -2.08 -2.52
C ASP A 110 -1.64 -0.92 -3.50
N PRO A 111 -1.40 -1.21 -4.79
CA PRO A 111 -0.92 -0.21 -5.75
C PRO A 111 -2.06 0.69 -6.23
N VAL A 112 -2.69 1.41 -5.30
CA VAL A 112 -3.85 2.27 -5.56
C VAL A 112 -3.51 3.34 -6.60
N MET A 113 -4.11 3.22 -7.79
CA MET A 113 -3.95 4.18 -8.88
C MET A 113 -5.18 5.07 -9.09
N VAL A 114 -6.35 4.60 -8.64
CA VAL A 114 -7.66 5.19 -8.91
C VAL A 114 -8.55 5.06 -7.66
N ALA A 115 -9.35 6.08 -7.38
CA ALA A 115 -10.31 6.06 -6.28
C ALA A 115 -11.47 5.10 -6.59
N GLY A 116 -12.22 4.68 -5.56
CA GLY A 116 -13.44 3.89 -5.75
C GLY A 116 -14.48 4.59 -6.65
N SER A 117 -14.45 5.93 -6.72
CA SER A 117 -15.26 6.76 -7.61
C SER A 117 -14.77 6.81 -9.07
N GLY A 118 -13.57 6.33 -9.36
CA GLY A 118 -12.95 6.38 -10.69
C GLY A 118 -11.96 7.53 -10.92
N ASP A 119 -11.76 8.42 -9.94
CA ASP A 119 -10.82 9.54 -10.04
C ASP A 119 -9.35 9.07 -9.97
N ARG A 120 -8.47 9.62 -10.80
CA ARG A 120 -7.04 9.28 -10.78
C ARG A 120 -6.39 9.78 -9.49
N LEU A 121 -5.71 8.87 -8.79
CA LEU A 121 -5.02 9.15 -7.52
C LEU A 121 -3.50 9.11 -7.63
N LEU A 122 -2.96 8.54 -8.72
CA LEU A 122 -1.52 8.41 -8.93
C LEU A 122 -1.09 9.18 -10.18
N ALA A 123 0.02 9.91 -10.07
CA ALA A 123 0.63 10.60 -11.20
C ALA A 123 1.16 9.58 -12.24
N PRO A 124 1.11 9.86 -13.57
CA PRO A 124 1.53 8.90 -14.59
C PRO A 124 2.99 8.42 -14.47
N ASP A 125 3.88 9.27 -13.98
CA ASP A 125 5.30 9.02 -13.74
C ASP A 125 5.56 8.20 -12.47
N ALA A 126 4.62 8.19 -11.52
CA ALA A 126 4.77 7.48 -10.26
C ALA A 126 4.72 5.94 -10.40
N ILE A 127 4.14 5.40 -11.48
CA ILE A 127 4.12 3.94 -11.73
C ILE A 127 5.55 3.41 -11.90
N HIS A 128 6.40 4.14 -12.63
CA HIS A 128 7.78 3.73 -12.86
C HIS A 128 8.57 3.69 -11.55
N VAL A 129 8.41 4.72 -10.72
CA VAL A 129 9.06 4.80 -9.40
C VAL A 129 8.57 3.67 -8.50
N LEU A 130 7.26 3.40 -8.47
CA LEU A 130 6.69 2.29 -7.70
C LEU A 130 7.33 0.94 -8.08
N LYS A 131 7.46 0.66 -9.39
CA LYS A 131 8.11 -0.55 -9.92
C LYS A 131 9.57 -0.67 -9.51
N GLN A 132 10.30 0.44 -9.51
CA GLN A 132 11.74 0.42 -9.24
C GLN A 132 12.09 0.32 -7.75
N VAL A 133 11.38 1.05 -6.89
CA VAL A 133 11.85 1.23 -5.49
C VAL A 133 10.96 0.59 -4.43
N LEU A 134 9.68 0.34 -4.74
CA LEU A 134 8.71 -0.13 -3.74
C LEU A 134 8.24 -1.56 -3.98
N ILE A 135 7.92 -1.93 -5.21
CA ILE A 135 7.52 -3.30 -5.58
C ILE A 135 8.56 -4.34 -5.10
N PRO A 136 9.88 -4.16 -5.31
CA PRO A 136 10.89 -5.13 -4.85
C PRO A 136 10.97 -5.29 -3.32
N ARG A 137 10.30 -4.41 -2.56
CA ARG A 137 10.27 -4.45 -1.08
C ARG A 137 8.98 -5.07 -0.54
N ALA A 138 7.99 -5.33 -1.39
CA ALA A 138 6.71 -5.87 -0.97
C ALA A 138 6.83 -7.38 -0.72
N LEU A 139 6.23 -7.85 0.37
CA LEU A 139 5.95 -9.26 0.61
C LEU A 139 4.77 -9.73 -0.26
N LEU A 140 3.76 -8.87 -0.39
CA LEU A 140 2.52 -9.14 -1.11
C LEU A 140 2.11 -7.90 -1.90
N ILE A 141 1.66 -8.07 -3.15
CA ILE A 141 1.06 -7.01 -3.94
C ILE A 141 -0.39 -7.38 -4.27
N MET A 142 -1.31 -6.44 -4.06
CA MET A 142 -2.75 -6.66 -4.21
C MET A 142 -3.37 -5.78 -5.31
N PRO A 143 -2.95 -5.88 -6.59
CA PRO A 143 -3.56 -5.08 -7.63
C PRO A 143 -4.94 -5.63 -8.03
N ASN A 144 -5.88 -4.75 -8.35
CA ASN A 144 -7.02 -5.13 -9.18
C ASN A 144 -6.62 -5.29 -10.66
N LEU A 145 -7.54 -5.73 -11.52
CA LEU A 145 -7.24 -5.98 -12.93
C LEU A 145 -6.74 -4.73 -13.69
N PRO A 146 -7.38 -3.55 -13.59
CA PRO A 146 -6.85 -2.31 -14.14
C PRO A 146 -5.43 -1.96 -13.67
N GLU A 147 -5.16 -2.07 -12.37
CA GLU A 147 -3.84 -1.79 -11.80
C GLU A 147 -2.79 -2.77 -12.29
N ALA A 148 -3.11 -4.06 -12.35
CA ALA A 148 -2.21 -5.08 -12.88
C ALA A 148 -1.87 -4.81 -14.35
N ALA A 149 -2.86 -4.40 -15.16
CA ALA A 149 -2.63 -4.00 -16.55
C ALA A 149 -1.68 -2.79 -16.65
N ALA A 150 -1.87 -1.80 -15.78
CA ALA A 150 -1.03 -0.59 -15.74
C ALA A 150 0.41 -0.90 -15.31
N LEU A 151 0.60 -1.73 -14.27
CA LEU A 151 1.93 -2.18 -13.81
C LEU A 151 2.70 -2.94 -14.91
N LEU A 152 1.99 -3.76 -15.68
CA LEU A 152 2.55 -4.57 -16.77
C LEU A 152 2.62 -3.84 -18.12
N GLU A 153 2.16 -2.58 -18.19
CA GLU A 153 2.08 -1.79 -19.43
C GLU A 153 1.28 -2.50 -20.55
N LYS A 154 0.22 -3.22 -20.18
CA LYS A 154 -0.63 -3.98 -21.11
C LYS A 154 -1.91 -3.23 -21.45
N LEU A 155 -2.32 -3.33 -22.72
CA LEU A 155 -3.65 -2.92 -23.15
C LEU A 155 -4.71 -3.87 -22.56
N LYS A 156 -5.91 -3.32 -22.28
CA LYS A 156 -7.08 -4.13 -21.88
C LYS A 156 -7.27 -5.27 -22.89
N SER A 157 -7.04 -6.49 -22.43
CA SER A 157 -7.19 -7.68 -23.27
C SER A 157 -8.67 -8.05 -23.40
N ALA A 158 -9.13 -8.33 -24.62
CA ALA A 158 -10.46 -8.90 -24.86
C ALA A 158 -10.44 -10.40 -24.54
N GLY A 159 -11.40 -10.90 -23.76
CA GLY A 159 -11.49 -12.32 -23.41
C GLY A 159 -12.12 -12.56 -22.04
N ASN A 160 -12.03 -13.79 -21.55
CA ASN A 160 -12.54 -14.17 -20.23
C ASN A 160 -11.76 -13.45 -19.12
N THR A 161 -12.43 -12.51 -18.43
CA THR A 161 -11.88 -11.67 -17.37
C THR A 161 -11.14 -12.45 -16.28
N ARG A 162 -11.61 -13.65 -15.92
CA ARG A 162 -11.00 -14.46 -14.86
C ARG A 162 -9.64 -15.02 -15.27
N ASN A 163 -9.52 -15.51 -16.51
CA ASN A 163 -8.26 -16.03 -17.02
C ASN A 163 -7.23 -14.92 -17.22
N ILE A 164 -7.68 -13.75 -17.68
CA ILE A 164 -6.82 -12.57 -17.84
C ILE A 164 -6.29 -12.12 -16.48
N TYR A 165 -7.16 -12.07 -15.46
CA TYR A 165 -6.77 -11.72 -14.10
C TYR A 165 -5.69 -12.66 -13.56
N PHE A 166 -5.89 -13.98 -13.58
CA PHE A 166 -4.87 -14.91 -13.08
C PHE A 166 -3.53 -14.78 -13.81
N LYS A 167 -3.57 -14.59 -15.14
CA LYS A 167 -2.36 -14.35 -15.93
C LYS A 167 -1.64 -13.07 -15.49
N TYR A 168 -2.38 -11.98 -15.33
CA TYR A 168 -1.79 -10.68 -14.97
C TYR A 168 -1.24 -10.70 -13.55
N ILE A 169 -1.95 -11.31 -12.60
CA ILE A 169 -1.46 -11.48 -11.23
C ILE A 169 -0.16 -12.29 -11.23
N ALA A 170 -0.09 -13.42 -11.92
CA ALA A 170 1.14 -14.22 -11.99
C ALA A 170 2.33 -13.39 -12.53
N GLU A 171 2.11 -12.58 -13.55
CA GLU A 171 3.14 -11.70 -14.11
C GLU A 171 3.50 -10.52 -13.18
N VAL A 172 2.55 -9.96 -12.42
CA VAL A 172 2.86 -8.94 -11.41
C VAL A 172 3.70 -9.52 -10.28
N TYR A 173 3.41 -10.75 -9.84
CA TYR A 173 4.19 -11.40 -8.77
C TYR A 173 5.61 -11.73 -9.23
N ALA A 174 5.84 -11.93 -10.52
CA ALA A 174 7.19 -12.04 -11.07
C ALA A 174 8.01 -10.74 -10.88
N LEU A 175 7.38 -9.58 -10.66
CA LEU A 175 8.07 -8.32 -10.37
C LEU A 175 8.64 -8.26 -8.95
N LEU A 176 8.22 -9.16 -8.04
CA LEU A 176 8.73 -9.23 -6.68
C LEU A 176 10.18 -9.77 -6.60
N GLY A 177 10.65 -10.43 -7.67
CA GLY A 177 11.94 -11.14 -7.67
C GLY A 177 11.90 -12.48 -6.93
N ASP A 178 12.88 -13.35 -7.16
CA ASP A 178 12.86 -14.76 -6.72
C ASP A 178 12.79 -14.95 -5.18
N GLU A 179 13.40 -14.06 -4.38
CA GLU A 179 13.37 -14.17 -2.92
C GLU A 179 12.01 -13.83 -2.30
N ALA A 180 11.32 -12.80 -2.81
CA ALA A 180 10.00 -12.42 -2.32
C ALA A 180 8.89 -13.29 -2.93
N ALA A 181 9.06 -13.76 -4.17
CA ALA A 181 8.17 -14.74 -4.79
C ALA A 181 8.01 -15.98 -3.89
N THR A 182 9.09 -16.49 -3.30
CA THR A 182 9.08 -17.65 -2.40
C THR A 182 8.28 -17.43 -1.10
N ARG A 183 8.20 -16.18 -0.60
CA ARG A 183 7.41 -15.83 0.60
C ARG A 183 5.93 -15.56 0.29
N SER A 184 5.63 -15.12 -0.93
CA SER A 184 4.28 -14.75 -1.38
C SER A 184 3.36 -15.92 -1.77
N VAL A 185 3.90 -17.13 -2.01
CA VAL A 185 3.12 -18.33 -2.40
C VAL A 185 2.18 -18.82 -1.29
N PHE A 186 2.34 -18.38 -0.04
CA PHE A 186 1.53 -18.83 1.10
C PHE A 186 0.40 -17.88 1.53
N ALA A 187 0.14 -16.79 0.79
CA ALA A 187 -0.79 -15.74 1.21
C ALA A 187 -2.18 -15.76 0.53
N VAL A 188 -2.58 -16.86 -0.12
CA VAL A 188 -3.92 -17.02 -0.74
C VAL A 188 -4.75 -18.07 -0.02
#